data_AF-A0A519YKT8-F1
#
_entry.id   AF-A0A519YKT8-F1
#
_cell.length_a   1.000
_cell.length_b   1.000
_cell.length_c   1.000
_cell.angle_alpha   90.00
_cell.angle_beta   90.00
_cell.angle_gamma   90.00
#
_symmetry.space_group_name_H-M   'P 1'
#
loop_
_entity.id
_entity.type
_entity.pdbx_description
1 polymer ?
#
loop_
_entity_poly.entity_id
_entity_poly.type
_entity_poly.pdbx_seq_one_letter_code
_entity_poly.pdbx_strand_id
1 'polypeptide(L)'
;MQHKFYLLAALALAVPLAGQAQKKAMPAATNAESAIKEADIKRDLFALAGDHYRGREGGTLDELKASVWLADQIRATGMLPAGDDGTYFQWFNLQRTRLTKSSTLRIGSHEIRLDQDGSVTAPTNASVNAPLVYVGTGSPAELAKVDVKGKAVAVQIAGAPTDGISYRRYVFGKFAGQAGELTKTGAVAVVFVSDAPSQALYDHWSHIYERGRYSLPGAASTRVVSTPPVIWLPASAASWVQQPGQQFTADLKVESFQYPSVNIVAKMPGTDAQLKKEYVLFSTHQDHDGVRAPIAGDAIYNGADDNAT
;
A
#
# COMPACT_ATOMS: atom_id res chain seq x y z
N MET A 1 62.08 -46.79 36.67
CA MET A 1 61.38 -48.07 36.94
C MET A 1 60.05 -48.05 36.20
N GLN A 2 59.85 -49.04 35.33
CA GLN A 2 58.59 -49.33 34.65
C GLN A 2 57.59 -49.89 35.66
N HIS A 3 56.33 -49.42 35.66
CA HIS A 3 55.21 -50.25 36.10
C HIS A 3 53.97 -49.98 35.25
N LYS A 4 53.61 -51.01 34.47
CA LYS A 4 52.31 -51.21 33.83
C LYS A 4 51.26 -51.37 34.93
N PHE A 5 50.09 -50.75 34.76
CA PHE A 5 48.88 -51.15 35.49
C PHE A 5 47.76 -51.45 34.50
N TYR A 6 47.12 -52.59 34.74
CA TYR A 6 46.10 -53.24 33.93
C TYR A 6 44.72 -52.59 34.11
N LEU A 7 43.89 -52.70 33.06
CA LEU A 7 42.47 -52.39 33.03
C LEU A 7 41.69 -53.10 34.16
N LEU A 8 40.70 -52.40 34.72
CA LEU A 8 39.42 -52.98 35.13
C LEU A 8 38.31 -52.09 34.57
N ALA A 9 37.67 -52.55 33.49
CA ALA A 9 36.45 -51.96 32.97
C ALA A 9 35.28 -52.51 33.78
N ALA A 10 34.69 -51.66 34.65
CA ALA A 10 33.44 -51.97 35.31
C ALA A 10 32.28 -51.66 34.34
N LEU A 11 31.67 -52.72 33.81
CA LEU A 11 30.48 -52.64 32.97
C LEU A 11 29.27 -52.34 33.87
N ALA A 12 28.91 -51.06 34.01
CA ALA A 12 27.68 -50.67 34.67
C ALA A 12 26.48 -50.98 33.76
N LEU A 13 25.74 -52.05 34.07
CA LEU A 13 24.43 -52.33 33.48
C LEU A 13 23.45 -51.21 33.86
N ALA A 14 23.26 -50.25 32.95
CA ALA A 14 22.16 -49.30 33.03
C ALA A 14 20.85 -50.03 32.72
N VAL A 15 20.08 -50.34 33.78
CA VAL A 15 18.69 -50.76 33.64
C VAL A 15 17.89 -49.55 33.12
N PRO A 16 17.22 -49.63 31.97
CA PRO A 16 16.35 -48.54 31.55
C PRO A 16 15.14 -48.53 32.50
N LEU A 17 15.05 -47.52 33.36
CA LEU A 17 13.76 -47.13 33.90
C LEU A 17 12.90 -46.69 32.72
N ALA A 18 12.03 -47.60 32.27
CA ALA A 18 10.90 -47.26 31.41
C ALA A 18 9.98 -46.34 32.23
N GLY A 19 10.29 -45.05 32.24
CA GLY A 19 9.35 -44.04 32.64
C GLY A 19 8.15 -44.16 31.73
N GLN A 20 7.04 -44.70 32.26
CA GLN A 20 5.75 -44.54 31.62
C GLN A 20 5.45 -43.04 31.63
N ALA A 21 5.86 -42.35 30.56
CA ALA A 21 5.27 -41.08 30.22
C ALA A 21 3.79 -41.37 29.97
N GLN A 22 2.96 -41.15 30.99
CA GLN A 22 1.53 -41.09 30.80
C GLN A 22 1.30 -40.12 29.65
N LYS A 23 0.81 -40.64 28.51
CA LYS A 23 0.19 -39.80 27.49
C LYS A 23 -0.94 -39.07 28.20
N LYS A 24 -0.66 -37.87 28.69
CA LYS A 24 -1.69 -36.96 29.16
C LYS A 24 -2.55 -36.72 27.93
N ALA A 25 -3.71 -37.37 27.88
CA ALA A 25 -4.68 -37.12 26.83
C ALA A 25 -4.88 -35.61 26.78
N MET A 26 -4.63 -35.02 25.60
CA MET A 26 -4.98 -33.63 25.40
C MET A 26 -6.47 -33.50 25.74
N PRO A 27 -6.87 -32.50 26.55
CA PRO A 27 -8.28 -32.23 26.74
C PRO A 27 -8.95 -32.18 25.37
N ALA A 28 -10.13 -32.81 25.24
CA ALA A 28 -10.96 -32.65 24.06
C ALA A 28 -11.00 -31.16 23.71
N ALA A 29 -10.78 -30.82 22.44
CA ALA A 29 -10.66 -29.45 21.98
C ALA A 29 -11.74 -28.60 22.66
N THR A 30 -11.32 -27.74 23.59
CA THR A 30 -12.15 -26.65 24.07
C THR A 30 -12.74 -25.99 22.84
N ASN A 31 -14.05 -25.73 22.81
CA ASN A 31 -14.66 -25.06 21.67
C ASN A 31 -13.83 -23.82 21.36
N ALA A 32 -13.11 -23.80 20.23
CA ALA A 32 -12.20 -22.71 19.88
C ALA A 32 -12.97 -21.39 19.80
N GLU A 33 -14.26 -21.45 19.46
CA GLU A 33 -15.18 -20.31 19.47
C GLU A 33 -15.34 -19.72 20.88
N SER A 34 -15.40 -20.56 21.92
CA SER A 34 -15.52 -20.09 23.31
C SER A 34 -14.26 -19.41 23.86
N ALA A 35 -13.12 -19.60 23.17
CA ALA A 35 -11.87 -18.90 23.50
C ALA A 35 -11.83 -17.48 22.92
N ILE A 36 -12.67 -17.19 21.91
CA ILE A 36 -12.79 -15.85 21.31
C ILE A 36 -13.69 -15.02 22.22
N LYS A 37 -13.13 -13.97 22.82
CA LYS A 37 -13.85 -13.08 23.73
C LYS A 37 -13.86 -11.67 23.20
N GLU A 38 -15.03 -11.06 23.21
CA GLU A 38 -15.20 -9.65 22.84
C GLU A 38 -14.28 -8.72 23.64
N ALA A 39 -14.07 -9.01 24.92
CA ALA A 39 -13.18 -8.22 25.78
C ALA A 39 -11.71 -8.27 25.33
N ASP A 40 -11.24 -9.41 24.82
CA ASP A 40 -9.86 -9.55 24.31
C ASP A 40 -9.70 -8.79 22.99
N ILE A 41 -10.65 -8.96 22.06
CA ILE A 41 -10.67 -8.22 20.79
C ILE A 41 -10.71 -6.71 21.05
N LYS A 42 -11.59 -6.23 21.93
CA LYS A 42 -11.68 -4.80 22.27
C LYS A 42 -10.38 -4.27 22.86
N ARG A 43 -9.76 -5.00 23.79
CA ARG A 43 -8.48 -4.58 24.39
C ARG A 43 -7.42 -4.37 23.31
N ASP A 44 -7.26 -5.35 22.43
CA ASP A 44 -6.20 -5.34 21.43
C ASP A 44 -6.50 -4.32 20.32
N LEU A 45 -7.76 -4.19 19.91
CA LEU A 45 -8.25 -3.15 19.00
C LEU A 45 -7.96 -1.74 19.53
N PHE A 46 -8.35 -1.43 20.76
CA PHE A 46 -8.12 -0.09 21.33
C PHE A 46 -6.65 0.22 21.56
N ALA A 47 -5.83 -0.80 21.84
CA ALA A 47 -4.39 -0.62 21.91
C ALA A 47 -3.81 -0.33 20.52
N LEU A 48 -4.04 -1.21 19.55
CA LEU A 48 -3.43 -1.12 18.23
C LEU A 48 -3.93 0.10 17.44
N ALA A 49 -5.22 0.45 17.56
CA ALA A 49 -5.83 1.63 16.96
C ALA A 49 -5.71 2.91 17.81
N GLY A 50 -4.88 2.93 18.85
CA GLY A 50 -4.71 4.13 19.68
C GLY A 50 -3.90 5.24 19.00
N ASP A 51 -4.20 6.49 19.36
CA ASP A 51 -3.52 7.70 18.81
C ASP A 51 -2.00 7.72 19.01
N HIS A 52 -1.51 6.97 20.01
CA HIS A 52 -0.08 6.84 20.29
C HIS A 52 0.70 6.14 19.16
N TYR A 53 0.01 5.42 18.27
CA TYR A 53 0.56 4.88 17.05
C TYR A 53 0.26 5.73 15.81
N ARG A 54 -0.46 6.86 15.93
CA ARG A 54 -0.65 7.84 14.84
C ARG A 54 -1.04 7.22 13.48
N GLY A 55 -1.81 6.13 13.51
CA GLY A 55 -2.28 5.38 12.33
C GLY A 55 -1.27 4.41 11.69
N ARG A 56 -0.12 4.14 12.30
CA ARG A 56 0.79 3.02 11.95
C ARG A 56 1.22 2.99 10.48
N GLU A 57 1.58 4.14 9.91
CA GLU A 57 2.00 4.19 8.51
C GLU A 57 3.20 3.27 8.25
N GLY A 58 3.06 2.35 7.28
CA GLY A 58 4.14 1.46 6.87
C GLY A 58 5.41 2.22 6.49
N GLY A 59 6.54 1.81 7.04
CA GLY A 59 7.84 2.46 6.87
C GLY A 59 8.16 3.57 7.85
N THR A 60 7.31 3.80 8.84
CA THR A 60 7.51 4.86 9.83
C THR A 60 7.86 4.29 11.20
N LEU A 61 8.38 5.15 12.09
CA LEU A 61 8.59 4.77 13.49
C LEU A 61 7.30 4.32 14.18
N ASP A 62 6.14 4.75 13.70
CA ASP A 62 4.86 4.41 14.30
C ASP A 62 4.43 2.97 13.96
N GLU A 63 4.70 2.49 12.74
CA GLU A 63 4.63 1.06 12.41
C GLU A 63 5.57 0.24 13.30
N LEU A 64 6.82 0.69 13.49
CA LEU A 64 7.80 -0.07 14.28
C LEU A 64 7.39 -0.21 15.75
N LYS A 65 6.81 0.83 16.34
CA LYS A 65 6.27 0.75 17.72
C LYS A 65 5.13 -0.28 17.82
N ALA A 66 4.23 -0.28 16.84
CA ALA A 66 3.13 -1.24 16.79
C ALA A 66 3.65 -2.67 16.57
N SER A 67 4.69 -2.83 15.74
CA SER A 67 5.37 -4.10 15.46
C SER A 67 5.95 -4.73 16.73
N VAL A 68 6.61 -3.93 17.56
CA VAL A 68 7.16 -4.39 18.84
C VAL A 68 6.04 -4.82 19.79
N TRP A 69 4.98 -4.03 19.89
CA TRP A 69 3.83 -4.39 20.73
C TRP A 69 3.17 -5.69 20.27
N LEU A 70 2.98 -5.90 18.97
CA LEU A 70 2.45 -7.14 18.41
C LEU A 70 3.37 -8.34 18.71
N ALA A 71 4.69 -8.18 18.53
CA ALA A 71 5.64 -9.24 18.88
C ALA A 71 5.59 -9.60 20.37
N ASP A 72 5.35 -8.61 21.26
CA ASP A 72 5.18 -8.85 22.69
C ASP A 72 3.85 -9.56 23.01
N GLN A 73 2.74 -9.18 22.35
CA GLN A 73 1.47 -9.89 22.48
C GLN A 73 1.58 -11.35 22.02
N ILE A 74 2.20 -11.58 20.86
CA ILE A 74 2.40 -12.92 20.32
C ILE A 74 3.30 -13.75 21.25
N ARG A 75 4.39 -13.17 21.76
CA ARG A 75 5.26 -13.85 22.73
C ARG A 75 4.52 -14.26 23.98
N ALA A 76 3.61 -13.42 24.48
CA ALA A 76 2.80 -13.73 25.67
C ALA A 76 1.87 -14.94 25.47
N THR A 77 1.55 -15.31 24.23
CA THR A 77 0.77 -16.53 23.92
C THR A 77 1.62 -17.81 23.91
N GLY A 78 2.95 -17.70 24.02
CA GLY A 78 3.87 -18.84 23.97
C GLY A 78 4.23 -19.31 22.56
N MET A 79 3.81 -18.58 21.52
CA MET A 79 4.30 -18.80 20.15
C MET A 79 5.81 -18.57 20.07
N LEU A 80 6.47 -19.26 19.14
CA LEU A 80 7.90 -19.15 18.92
C LEU A 80 8.19 -18.14 17.79
N PRO A 81 9.30 -17.39 17.85
CA PRO A 81 9.73 -16.54 16.75
C PRO A 81 9.99 -17.35 15.47
N ALA A 82 9.67 -16.75 14.32
CA ALA A 82 9.89 -17.35 13.00
C ALA A 82 10.33 -16.31 11.94
N GLY A 83 10.78 -15.13 12.37
CA GLY A 83 11.43 -14.13 11.53
C GLY A 83 12.94 -14.36 11.42
N ASP A 84 13.65 -13.29 11.06
CA ASP A 84 15.08 -13.29 10.81
C ASP A 84 15.87 -13.54 12.11
N ASP A 85 16.96 -14.30 12.00
CA ASP A 85 17.92 -14.57 13.08
C ASP A 85 17.30 -15.03 14.42
N GLY A 86 16.19 -15.76 14.36
CA GLY A 86 15.48 -16.27 15.54
C GLY A 86 14.64 -15.22 16.26
N THR A 87 14.35 -14.09 15.63
CA THR A 87 13.46 -13.04 16.14
C THR A 87 12.03 -13.19 15.60
N TYR A 88 11.12 -12.35 16.07
CA TYR A 88 9.77 -12.25 15.49
C TYR A 88 9.72 -11.41 14.22
N PHE A 89 10.81 -10.74 13.86
CA PHE A 89 10.82 -9.71 12.83
C PHE A 89 11.43 -10.25 11.55
N GLN A 90 10.67 -10.20 10.46
CA GLN A 90 11.21 -10.39 9.11
C GLN A 90 11.25 -9.04 8.42
N TRP A 91 12.45 -8.53 8.19
CA TRP A 91 12.66 -7.19 7.64
C TRP A 91 12.65 -7.20 6.12
N PHE A 92 12.08 -6.16 5.54
CA PHE A 92 12.16 -5.92 4.11
C PHE A 92 12.18 -4.43 3.81
N ASN A 93 12.66 -4.07 2.62
CA ASN A 93 12.61 -2.68 2.17
C ASN A 93 11.34 -2.46 1.36
N LEU A 94 10.68 -1.34 1.61
CA LEU A 94 9.72 -0.74 0.71
C LEU A 94 10.44 0.31 -0.14
N GLN A 95 10.15 0.33 -1.44
CA GLN A 95 10.55 1.37 -2.36
C GLN A 95 9.36 2.30 -2.58
N ARG A 96 9.55 3.60 -2.40
CA ARG A 96 8.55 4.62 -2.71
C ARG A 96 9.06 5.55 -3.79
N THR A 97 8.18 5.86 -4.75
CA THR A 97 8.44 6.71 -5.89
C THR A 97 7.36 7.77 -5.98
N ARG A 98 7.72 9.06 -5.92
CA ARG A 98 6.77 10.17 -5.89
C ARG A 98 7.31 11.39 -6.62
N LEU A 99 6.44 12.38 -6.85
CA LEU A 99 6.89 13.68 -7.33
C LEU A 99 7.61 14.45 -6.23
N THR A 100 8.64 15.21 -6.60
CA THR A 100 9.32 16.13 -5.70
C THR A 100 8.47 17.40 -5.53
N LYS A 101 8.67 18.09 -4.40
CA LYS A 101 8.05 19.41 -4.14
C LYS A 101 8.48 20.52 -5.12
N SER A 102 9.54 20.29 -5.90
CA SER A 102 9.98 21.23 -6.94
C SER A 102 9.24 21.02 -8.27
N SER A 103 8.34 20.05 -8.35
CA SER A 103 7.54 19.82 -9.55
C SER A 103 6.55 20.95 -9.74
N THR A 104 6.39 21.43 -10.97
CA THR A 104 5.49 22.53 -11.31
C THR A 104 4.54 22.13 -12.42
N LEU A 105 3.32 22.67 -12.37
CA LEU A 105 2.29 22.46 -13.38
C LEU A 105 1.45 23.74 -13.54
N ARG A 106 1.21 24.14 -14.79
CA ARG A 106 0.40 25.31 -15.14
C ARG A 106 -0.38 25.06 -16.42
N ILE A 107 -1.61 25.58 -16.47
CA ILE A 107 -2.43 25.66 -17.68
C ILE A 107 -2.85 27.11 -17.89
N GLY A 108 -2.35 27.75 -18.94
CA GLY A 108 -2.56 29.18 -19.15
C GLY A 108 -2.09 30.01 -17.97
N SER A 109 -2.95 30.86 -17.42
CA SER A 109 -2.66 31.63 -16.21
C SER A 109 -2.86 30.85 -14.90
N HIS A 110 -3.36 29.61 -14.94
CA HIS A 110 -3.68 28.82 -13.75
C HIS A 110 -2.50 27.96 -13.33
N GLU A 111 -1.85 28.34 -12.23
CA GLU A 111 -0.93 27.47 -11.51
C GLU A 111 -1.71 26.38 -10.77
N ILE A 112 -1.23 25.14 -10.83
CA ILE A 112 -1.91 23.98 -10.25
C ILE A 112 -1.02 23.40 -9.14
N ARG A 113 -1.48 23.50 -7.90
CA ARG A 113 -0.83 22.83 -6.76
C ARG A 113 -1.20 21.35 -6.78
N LEU A 114 -0.21 20.49 -6.98
CA LEU A 114 -0.37 19.05 -7.27
C LEU A 114 -0.94 18.19 -6.12
N ASP A 115 -1.18 18.82 -4.98
CA ASP A 115 -1.76 18.28 -3.75
C ASP A 115 -3.15 18.87 -3.42
N GLN A 116 -3.59 19.90 -4.15
CA GLN A 116 -4.78 20.70 -3.81
C GLN A 116 -5.67 20.96 -5.02
N ASP A 117 -5.09 21.47 -6.12
CA ASP A 117 -5.83 21.96 -7.28
C ASP A 117 -5.81 20.98 -8.46
N GLY A 118 -4.98 19.93 -8.37
CA GLY A 118 -4.89 18.85 -9.34
C GLY A 118 -3.97 17.74 -8.86
N SER A 119 -3.94 16.60 -9.55
CA SER A 119 -3.05 15.49 -9.19
C SER A 119 -2.49 14.79 -10.43
N VAL A 120 -1.25 14.30 -10.32
CA VAL A 120 -0.62 13.48 -11.36
C VAL A 120 -0.88 12.01 -11.01
N THR A 121 -1.61 11.29 -11.86
CA THR A 121 -2.13 9.94 -11.52
C THR A 121 -1.05 8.84 -11.51
N ALA A 122 0.15 9.17 -11.98
CA ALA A 122 1.33 8.31 -11.95
C ALA A 122 2.61 9.16 -11.93
N PRO A 123 3.48 9.06 -10.91
CA PRO A 123 4.73 9.81 -10.87
C PRO A 123 5.57 9.56 -12.12
N THR A 124 5.99 10.63 -12.80
CA THR A 124 6.83 10.57 -14.00
C THR A 124 7.71 11.80 -14.12
N ASN A 125 8.92 11.62 -14.67
CA ASN A 125 9.74 12.74 -15.10
C ASN A 125 9.21 13.27 -16.43
N ALA A 126 8.86 14.55 -16.48
CA ALA A 126 8.35 15.16 -17.70
C ALA A 126 8.70 16.65 -17.74
N SER A 127 9.16 17.11 -18.90
CA SER A 127 9.27 18.53 -19.21
C SER A 127 8.43 18.80 -20.46
N VAL A 128 7.28 19.44 -20.27
CA VAL A 128 6.30 19.64 -21.32
C VAL A 128 5.98 21.13 -21.43
N ASN A 129 6.03 21.65 -22.65
CA ASN A 129 5.52 22.96 -22.98
C ASN A 129 4.78 22.84 -24.32
N ALA A 130 3.46 22.72 -24.27
CA ALA A 130 2.65 22.42 -25.44
C ALA A 130 1.28 23.13 -25.41
N PRO A 131 0.69 23.45 -26.57
CA PRO A 131 -0.69 23.89 -26.62
C PRO A 131 -1.62 22.84 -26.00
N LEU A 132 -2.61 23.29 -25.25
CA LEU A 132 -3.68 22.46 -24.72
C LEU A 132 -4.87 22.47 -25.68
N VAL A 133 -5.41 21.29 -25.99
CA VAL A 133 -6.65 21.15 -26.75
C VAL A 133 -7.69 20.41 -25.92
N TYR A 134 -8.89 20.97 -25.83
CA TYR A 134 -10.04 20.31 -25.21
C TYR A 134 -10.83 19.54 -26.25
N VAL A 135 -11.09 18.25 -26.00
CA VAL A 135 -11.74 17.35 -26.97
C VAL A 135 -13.06 16.75 -26.44
N GLY A 136 -13.75 17.50 -25.57
CA GLY A 136 -15.01 17.04 -24.98
C GLY A 136 -14.79 15.77 -24.15
N THR A 137 -15.56 14.73 -24.41
CA THR A 137 -15.41 13.44 -23.71
C THR A 137 -14.28 12.56 -24.27
N GLY A 138 -13.66 13.00 -25.38
CA GLY A 138 -12.67 12.23 -26.12
C GLY A 138 -13.27 11.03 -26.84
N SER A 139 -14.54 11.12 -27.25
CA SER A 139 -15.14 10.11 -28.13
C SER A 139 -14.42 10.08 -29.49
N PRO A 140 -14.45 8.95 -30.23
CA PRO A 140 -13.81 8.88 -31.54
C PRO A 140 -14.23 10.00 -32.51
N ALA A 141 -15.52 10.39 -32.47
CA ALA A 141 -16.06 11.46 -33.30
C ALA A 141 -15.56 12.86 -32.90
N GLU A 142 -15.25 13.10 -31.62
CA GLU A 142 -14.66 14.35 -31.15
C GLU A 142 -13.16 14.40 -31.47
N LEU A 143 -12.45 13.29 -31.23
CA LEU A 143 -11.02 13.17 -31.52
C LEU A 143 -10.71 13.32 -33.02
N ALA A 144 -11.59 12.84 -33.90
CA ALA A 144 -11.43 13.01 -35.35
C ALA A 144 -11.44 14.48 -35.80
N LYS A 145 -11.93 15.40 -34.97
CA LYS A 145 -12.03 16.84 -35.29
C LYS A 145 -10.80 17.65 -34.85
N VAL A 146 -9.90 17.06 -34.07
CA VAL A 146 -8.80 17.77 -33.42
C VAL A 146 -7.51 17.00 -33.61
N ASP A 147 -6.51 17.64 -34.21
CA ASP A 147 -5.15 17.09 -34.21
C ASP A 147 -4.60 17.13 -32.77
N VAL A 148 -4.20 15.97 -32.24
CA VAL A 148 -3.68 15.80 -30.87
C VAL A 148 -2.15 15.67 -30.82
N LYS A 149 -1.49 15.52 -31.97
CA LYS A 149 -0.07 15.23 -32.02
C LYS A 149 0.75 16.42 -31.51
N GLY A 150 1.65 16.16 -30.56
CA GLY A 150 2.50 17.18 -29.94
C GLY A 150 1.77 18.11 -28.96
N LYS A 151 0.51 17.81 -28.61
CA LYS A 151 -0.32 18.68 -27.76
C LYS A 151 -0.62 18.02 -26.42
N ALA A 152 -0.93 18.84 -25.42
CA ALA A 152 -1.61 18.36 -24.23
C ALA A 152 -3.10 18.22 -24.57
N VAL A 153 -3.71 17.10 -24.19
CA VAL A 153 -5.13 16.81 -24.52
C VAL A 153 -5.95 16.80 -23.25
N ALA A 154 -6.91 17.72 -23.15
CA ALA A 154 -7.88 17.75 -22.08
C ALA A 154 -9.18 17.04 -22.48
N VAL A 155 -9.64 16.16 -21.60
CA VAL A 155 -10.89 15.40 -21.72
C VAL A 155 -11.73 15.58 -20.47
N GLN A 156 -13.04 15.68 -20.63
CA GLN A 156 -13.99 15.60 -19.54
C GLN A 156 -14.28 14.12 -19.22
N ILE A 157 -14.19 13.76 -17.94
CA ILE A 157 -14.70 12.47 -17.46
C ILE A 157 -16.21 12.46 -17.68
N ALA A 158 -16.74 11.39 -18.24
CA ALA A 158 -18.15 11.24 -18.53
C ALA A 158 -18.50 9.75 -18.64
N GLY A 159 -19.77 9.42 -18.52
CA GLY A 159 -20.28 8.05 -18.67
C GLY A 159 -20.34 7.27 -17.37
N ALA A 160 -20.83 6.03 -17.48
CA ALA A 160 -21.15 5.15 -16.36
C ALA A 160 -20.40 3.81 -16.51
N PRO A 161 -20.16 3.08 -15.40
CA PRO A 161 -19.58 1.76 -15.46
C PRO A 161 -20.59 0.77 -16.07
N THR A 162 -20.10 -0.33 -16.64
CA THR A 162 -20.92 -1.50 -16.94
C THR A 162 -21.21 -2.30 -15.65
N ASP A 163 -22.20 -3.18 -15.69
CA ASP A 163 -22.61 -4.01 -14.56
C ASP A 163 -21.42 -4.70 -13.86
N GLY A 164 -21.40 -4.63 -12.52
CA GLY A 164 -20.35 -5.23 -11.69
C GLY A 164 -19.06 -4.42 -11.54
N ILE A 165 -18.93 -3.26 -12.23
CA ILE A 165 -17.77 -2.37 -12.07
C ILE A 165 -18.14 -1.17 -11.21
N SER A 166 -17.37 -0.90 -10.15
CA SER A 166 -17.56 0.32 -9.36
C SER A 166 -17.19 1.56 -10.16
N TYR A 167 -17.84 2.69 -9.88
CA TYR A 167 -17.54 3.94 -10.57
C TYR A 167 -16.07 4.38 -10.41
N ARG A 168 -15.46 4.13 -9.24
CA ARG A 168 -14.02 4.33 -9.02
C ARG A 168 -13.16 3.55 -10.02
N ARG A 169 -13.45 2.25 -10.18
CA ARG A 169 -12.70 1.39 -11.11
C ARG A 169 -12.88 1.83 -12.56
N TYR A 170 -14.07 2.31 -12.91
CA TYR A 170 -14.34 2.90 -14.22
C TYR A 170 -13.49 4.14 -14.50
N VAL A 171 -13.47 5.12 -13.59
CA VAL A 171 -12.68 6.35 -13.73
C VAL A 171 -11.18 6.05 -13.82
N PHE A 172 -10.66 5.20 -12.93
CA PHE A 172 -9.23 4.84 -12.94
C PHE A 172 -8.85 4.02 -14.17
N GLY A 173 -9.78 3.21 -14.69
CA GLY A 173 -9.64 2.53 -15.98
C GLY A 173 -9.45 3.51 -17.14
N LYS A 174 -10.10 4.68 -17.12
CA LYS A 174 -9.89 5.71 -18.14
C LYS A 174 -8.50 6.33 -18.08
N PHE A 175 -7.97 6.59 -16.87
CA PHE A 175 -6.61 7.12 -16.72
C PHE A 175 -5.56 6.21 -17.35
N ALA A 176 -5.71 4.89 -17.24
CA ALA A 176 -4.81 3.95 -17.89
C ALA A 176 -5.13 3.78 -19.39
N GLY A 177 -6.40 3.51 -19.72
CA GLY A 177 -6.82 3.15 -21.08
C GLY A 177 -6.85 4.35 -22.03
N GLN A 178 -7.69 5.34 -21.75
CA GLN A 178 -7.89 6.50 -22.63
C GLN A 178 -6.62 7.34 -22.73
N ALA A 179 -5.88 7.54 -21.62
CA ALA A 179 -4.61 8.27 -21.69
C ALA A 179 -3.56 7.51 -22.50
N GLY A 180 -3.53 6.17 -22.40
CA GLY A 180 -2.65 5.33 -23.21
C GLY A 180 -2.93 5.47 -24.71
N GLU A 181 -4.19 5.47 -25.11
CA GLU A 181 -4.57 5.66 -26.53
C GLU A 181 -4.24 7.07 -27.03
N LEU A 182 -4.51 8.11 -26.25
CA LEU A 182 -4.13 9.50 -26.60
C LEU A 182 -2.61 9.68 -26.72
N THR A 183 -1.87 9.02 -25.83
CA THR A 183 -0.40 9.05 -25.88
C THR A 183 0.13 8.35 -27.13
N LYS A 184 -0.45 7.20 -27.53
CA LYS A 184 -0.09 6.49 -28.78
C LYS A 184 -0.34 7.33 -30.03
N THR A 185 -1.35 8.19 -30.02
CA THR A 185 -1.64 9.10 -31.14
C THR A 185 -0.81 10.40 -31.10
N GLY A 186 0.07 10.54 -30.11
CA GLY A 186 1.08 11.61 -30.04
C GLY A 186 0.78 12.73 -29.06
N ALA A 187 -0.21 12.59 -28.18
CA ALA A 187 -0.40 13.53 -27.07
C ALA A 187 0.84 13.51 -26.15
N VAL A 188 1.30 14.69 -25.74
CA VAL A 188 2.47 14.85 -24.85
C VAL A 188 2.10 15.03 -23.39
N ALA A 189 0.81 15.21 -23.10
CA ALA A 189 0.20 15.14 -21.77
C ALA A 189 -1.30 14.87 -21.93
N VAL A 190 -1.92 14.26 -20.93
CA VAL A 190 -3.37 14.03 -20.89
C VAL A 190 -3.94 14.63 -19.61
N VAL A 191 -5.02 15.41 -19.72
CA VAL A 191 -5.67 16.08 -18.60
C VAL A 191 -7.11 15.61 -18.53
N PHE A 192 -7.47 14.90 -17.46
CA PHE A 192 -8.85 14.55 -17.15
C PHE A 192 -9.46 15.60 -16.22
N VAL A 193 -10.58 16.17 -16.64
CA VAL A 193 -11.38 17.08 -15.83
C VAL A 193 -12.60 16.32 -15.30
N SER A 194 -12.80 16.34 -13.98
CA SER A 194 -13.97 15.70 -13.37
C SER A 194 -15.29 16.28 -13.88
N ASP A 195 -16.31 15.44 -13.94
CA ASP A 195 -17.72 15.82 -14.02
C ASP A 195 -18.36 15.78 -12.62
N ALA A 196 -19.66 16.05 -12.54
CA ALA A 196 -20.37 16.04 -11.26
C ALA A 196 -20.29 14.68 -10.52
N PRO A 197 -20.49 13.52 -11.19
CA PRO A 197 -20.30 12.22 -10.54
C PRO A 197 -18.85 11.95 -10.08
N SER A 198 -17.83 12.32 -10.87
CA SER A 198 -16.42 12.08 -10.51
C SER A 198 -15.83 13.10 -9.55
N GLN A 199 -16.50 14.21 -9.27
CA GLN A 199 -16.05 15.18 -8.28
C GLN A 199 -15.89 14.57 -6.89
N ALA A 200 -16.86 13.77 -6.44
CA ALA A 200 -16.77 13.10 -5.14
C ALA A 200 -15.58 12.12 -5.07
N LEU A 201 -15.24 11.48 -6.19
CA LEU A 201 -14.04 10.66 -6.27
C LEU A 201 -12.78 11.52 -6.24
N TYR A 202 -12.77 12.67 -6.91
CA TYR A 202 -11.65 13.61 -6.86
C TYR A 202 -11.39 14.07 -5.43
N ASP A 203 -12.42 14.55 -4.73
CA ASP A 203 -12.30 15.04 -3.36
C ASP A 203 -11.77 13.96 -2.41
N HIS A 204 -12.22 12.72 -2.60
CA HIS A 204 -11.83 11.61 -1.72
C HIS A 204 -10.53 10.93 -2.12
N TRP A 205 -10.16 10.84 -3.41
CA TRP A 205 -9.05 9.99 -3.86
C TRP A 205 -7.90 10.75 -4.50
N SER A 206 -8.02 12.03 -4.87
CA SER A 206 -6.93 12.77 -5.53
C SER A 206 -5.66 12.82 -4.67
N HIS A 207 -5.82 13.04 -3.36
CA HIS A 207 -4.71 13.15 -2.41
C HIS A 207 -3.85 11.88 -2.30
N ILE A 208 -4.36 10.69 -2.68
CA ILE A 208 -3.56 9.46 -2.65
C ILE A 208 -2.37 9.56 -3.61
N TYR A 209 -2.47 10.36 -4.67
CA TYR A 209 -1.41 10.51 -5.67
C TYR A 209 -0.23 11.34 -5.15
N GLU A 210 -0.43 12.22 -4.17
CA GLU A 210 0.65 12.94 -3.47
C GLU A 210 1.65 11.95 -2.84
N ARG A 211 1.12 10.82 -2.37
CA ARG A 211 1.92 9.79 -1.72
C ARG A 211 2.86 9.10 -2.70
N GLY A 212 2.57 9.16 -4.00
CA GLY A 212 3.27 8.42 -5.03
C GLY A 212 2.90 6.93 -5.01
N ARG A 213 3.82 6.09 -5.47
CA ARG A 213 3.66 4.63 -5.53
C ARG A 213 4.65 3.96 -4.60
N TYR A 214 4.22 2.91 -3.94
CA TYR A 214 5.05 2.09 -3.06
C TYR A 214 4.92 0.61 -3.45
N SER A 215 6.02 -0.13 -3.33
CA SER A 215 6.09 -1.57 -3.59
C SER A 215 7.43 -2.11 -3.10
N LEU A 216 7.65 -3.42 -3.23
CA LEU A 216 8.98 -4.00 -3.07
C LEU A 216 9.97 -3.43 -4.13
N PRO A 217 11.26 -3.27 -3.77
CA PRO A 217 12.32 -2.89 -4.70
C PRO A 217 12.32 -3.73 -5.98
N GLY A 218 12.45 -3.07 -7.13
CA GLY A 218 12.46 -3.71 -8.45
C GLY A 218 11.08 -3.90 -9.11
N ALA A 219 9.99 -3.71 -8.37
CA ALA A 219 8.64 -3.76 -8.92
C ALA A 219 8.40 -2.71 -10.01
N ALA A 220 7.55 -3.03 -10.99
CA ALA A 220 7.25 -2.12 -12.10
C ALA A 220 6.60 -0.81 -11.63
N SER A 221 5.79 -0.86 -10.57
CA SER A 221 5.07 0.29 -10.00
C SER A 221 5.98 1.36 -9.40
N THR A 222 7.20 1.00 -8.99
CA THR A 222 8.16 1.92 -8.35
C THR A 222 9.26 2.40 -9.30
N ARG A 223 9.25 1.96 -10.57
CA ARG A 223 10.24 2.42 -11.54
C ARG A 223 10.06 3.91 -11.81
N VAL A 224 11.18 4.64 -11.83
CA VAL A 224 11.20 6.01 -12.33
C VAL A 224 11.10 5.94 -13.84
N VAL A 225 10.07 6.58 -14.40
CA VAL A 225 9.79 6.57 -15.84
C VAL A 225 9.65 7.99 -16.36
N SER A 226 9.96 8.16 -17.65
CA SER A 226 9.71 9.40 -18.39
C SER A 226 8.64 9.15 -19.44
N THR A 227 7.41 9.48 -19.11
CA THR A 227 6.21 9.26 -19.94
C THR A 227 5.35 10.52 -19.94
N PRO A 228 4.53 10.75 -20.97
CA PRO A 228 3.54 11.82 -20.95
C PRO A 228 2.72 11.80 -19.66
N PRO A 229 2.65 12.92 -18.92
CA PRO A 229 1.96 12.94 -17.64
C PRO A 229 0.45 12.88 -17.83
N VAL A 230 -0.21 12.21 -16.89
CA VAL A 230 -1.67 12.14 -16.80
C VAL A 230 -2.10 12.94 -15.58
N ILE A 231 -2.85 14.00 -15.81
CA ILE A 231 -3.32 14.93 -14.79
C ILE A 231 -4.81 14.70 -14.54
N TRP A 232 -5.22 14.76 -13.29
CA TRP A 232 -6.61 14.77 -12.86
C TRP A 232 -6.94 16.10 -12.20
N LEU A 233 -7.98 16.78 -12.66
CA LEU A 233 -8.43 18.09 -12.19
C LEU A 233 -9.88 18.01 -11.68
N PRO A 234 -10.28 18.89 -10.73
CA PRO A 234 -11.66 18.97 -10.26
C PRO A 234 -12.59 19.52 -11.34
N ALA A 235 -13.90 19.35 -11.16
CA ALA A 235 -14.93 19.81 -12.10
C ALA A 235 -14.95 21.33 -12.27
N SER A 236 -14.54 22.07 -11.24
CA SER A 236 -14.34 23.52 -11.29
C SER A 236 -13.27 23.95 -12.31
N ALA A 237 -12.41 23.02 -12.76
CA ALA A 237 -11.41 23.30 -13.78
C ALA A 237 -12.00 23.47 -15.19
N ALA A 238 -13.19 22.92 -15.44
CA ALA A 238 -13.77 22.84 -16.78
C ALA A 238 -13.88 24.21 -17.46
N SER A 239 -14.31 25.25 -16.74
CA SER A 239 -14.60 26.56 -17.32
C SER A 239 -13.37 27.26 -17.92
N TRP A 240 -12.17 26.99 -17.41
CA TRP A 240 -10.93 27.56 -17.93
C TRP A 240 -10.14 26.58 -18.80
N VAL A 241 -10.17 25.27 -18.51
CA VAL A 241 -9.54 24.25 -19.37
C VAL A 241 -10.11 24.26 -20.79
N GLN A 242 -11.41 24.52 -20.94
CA GLN A 242 -12.11 24.52 -22.22
C GLN A 242 -11.85 25.78 -23.07
N GLN A 243 -11.23 26.82 -22.49
CA GLN A 243 -10.97 28.05 -23.24
C GLN A 243 -9.95 27.79 -24.36
N PRO A 244 -10.11 28.42 -25.53
CA PRO A 244 -9.17 28.25 -26.63
C PRO A 244 -7.82 28.91 -26.30
N GLY A 245 -6.74 28.39 -26.90
CA GLY A 245 -5.40 28.99 -26.80
C GLY A 245 -4.71 28.75 -25.46
N GLN A 246 -5.20 27.83 -24.63
CA GLN A 246 -4.52 27.45 -23.39
C GLN A 246 -3.17 26.80 -23.68
N GLN A 247 -2.19 27.08 -22.81
CA GLN A 247 -0.85 26.50 -22.87
C GLN A 247 -0.64 25.59 -21.66
N PHE A 248 -0.26 24.33 -21.88
CA PHE A 248 0.14 23.40 -20.83
C PHE A 248 1.65 23.50 -20.62
N THR A 249 2.08 23.75 -19.37
CA THR A 249 3.49 23.76 -18.98
C THR A 249 3.66 22.89 -17.73
N ALA A 250 4.58 21.93 -17.78
CA ALA A 250 4.93 21.11 -16.63
C ALA A 250 6.43 20.82 -16.58
N ASP A 251 7.02 20.93 -15.39
CA ASP A 251 8.34 20.39 -15.05
C ASP A 251 8.14 19.45 -13.86
N LEU A 252 7.98 18.15 -14.14
CA LEU A 252 7.72 17.12 -13.16
C LEU A 252 9.00 16.33 -12.89
N LYS A 253 9.35 16.22 -11.61
CA LYS A 253 10.55 15.52 -11.15
C LYS A 253 10.15 14.46 -10.17
N VAL A 254 10.71 13.28 -10.34
CA VAL A 254 10.44 12.11 -9.51
C VAL A 254 11.65 11.82 -8.63
N GLU A 255 11.38 11.55 -7.36
CA GLU A 255 12.33 10.92 -6.45
C GLU A 255 11.90 9.49 -6.12
N SER A 256 12.87 8.64 -5.84
CA SER A 256 12.63 7.26 -5.42
C SER A 256 13.61 6.89 -4.31
N PHE A 257 13.09 6.36 -3.21
CA PHE A 257 13.88 6.03 -2.03
C PHE A 257 13.33 4.78 -1.34
N GLN A 258 14.21 4.09 -0.61
CA GLN A 258 13.85 2.92 0.18
C GLN A 258 13.74 3.27 1.66
N TYR A 259 12.86 2.57 2.36
CA TYR A 259 12.76 2.58 3.80
C TYR A 259 12.38 1.18 4.30
N PRO A 260 12.80 0.81 5.53
CA PRO A 260 12.50 -0.51 6.07
C PRO A 260 11.03 -0.60 6.50
N SER A 261 10.45 -1.78 6.36
CA SER A 261 9.19 -2.22 6.97
C SER A 261 9.40 -3.66 7.45
N VAL A 262 8.42 -4.20 8.18
CA VAL A 262 8.63 -5.44 8.94
C VAL A 262 7.37 -6.29 8.99
N ASN A 263 7.53 -7.58 8.72
CA ASN A 263 6.53 -8.59 9.04
C ASN A 263 6.81 -9.13 10.45
N ILE A 264 5.73 -9.43 11.19
CA ILE A 264 5.82 -10.08 12.49
C ILE A 264 5.43 -11.55 12.28
N VAL A 265 6.41 -12.45 12.39
CA VAL A 265 6.26 -13.85 12.05
C VAL A 265 6.52 -14.71 13.28
N ALA A 266 5.54 -15.53 13.61
CA ALA A 266 5.61 -16.49 14.69
C ALA A 266 5.03 -17.84 14.26
N LYS A 267 5.37 -18.88 15.01
CA LYS A 267 4.90 -20.24 14.76
C LYS A 267 4.55 -20.95 16.05
N MET A 268 3.57 -21.84 15.95
CA MET A 268 3.22 -22.79 17.00
C MET A 268 3.42 -24.21 16.45
N PRO A 269 4.35 -25.02 17.00
CA PRO A 269 4.55 -26.39 16.54
C PRO A 269 3.29 -27.25 16.72
N GLY A 270 2.88 -27.94 15.66
CA GLY A 270 1.78 -28.92 15.73
C GLY A 270 2.13 -30.08 16.67
N THR A 271 1.14 -30.53 17.45
CA THR A 271 1.29 -31.65 18.38
C THR A 271 1.01 -33.01 17.74
N ASP A 272 0.31 -33.04 16.60
CA ASP A 272 0.00 -34.26 15.86
C ASP A 272 1.26 -34.86 15.22
N ALA A 273 1.51 -36.15 15.43
CA ALA A 273 2.74 -36.80 14.99
C ALA A 273 2.86 -36.89 13.46
N GLN A 274 1.74 -36.91 12.73
CA GLN A 274 1.67 -37.01 11.28
C GLN A 274 1.65 -35.62 10.64
N LEU A 275 0.80 -34.72 11.15
CA LEU A 275 0.54 -33.41 10.55
C LEU A 275 1.55 -32.33 10.95
N LYS A 276 2.44 -32.55 11.94
CA LYS A 276 3.43 -31.54 12.38
C LYS A 276 4.41 -31.03 11.31
N LYS A 277 4.42 -31.62 10.11
CA LYS A 277 5.21 -31.19 8.95
C LYS A 277 4.42 -30.31 7.98
N GLU A 278 3.11 -30.20 8.18
CA GLU A 278 2.23 -29.33 7.42
C GLU A 278 2.20 -27.94 8.07
N TYR A 279 1.89 -26.93 7.25
CA TYR A 279 1.84 -25.54 7.68
C TYR A 279 0.46 -24.97 7.36
N VAL A 280 -0.13 -24.28 8.35
CA VAL A 280 -1.32 -23.45 8.17
C VAL A 280 -0.90 -22.02 8.44
N LEU A 281 -1.17 -21.12 7.49
CA LEU A 281 -0.84 -19.71 7.60
C LEU A 281 -2.11 -18.92 7.94
N PHE A 282 -2.05 -18.17 9.04
CA PHE A 282 -2.97 -17.09 9.34
C PHE A 282 -2.21 -15.78 9.16
N SER A 283 -2.82 -14.82 8.48
CA SER A 283 -2.18 -13.54 8.15
C SER A 283 -3.16 -12.40 8.27
N THR A 284 -2.63 -11.25 8.65
CA THR A 284 -3.29 -9.95 8.73
C THR A 284 -2.23 -8.89 8.39
N HIS A 285 -2.61 -7.64 8.12
CA HIS A 285 -1.65 -6.53 8.04
C HIS A 285 -1.80 -5.61 9.24
N GLN A 286 -0.68 -5.06 9.71
CA GLN A 286 -0.62 -4.25 10.92
C GLN A 286 -0.64 -2.75 10.64
N ASP A 287 -0.17 -2.35 9.46
CA ASP A 287 -0.06 -0.95 9.08
C ASP A 287 -1.43 -0.38 8.74
N HIS A 288 -1.52 0.94 8.78
CA HIS A 288 -2.65 1.66 8.20
C HIS A 288 -2.12 2.97 7.59
N ASP A 289 -3.03 3.86 7.19
CA ASP A 289 -2.66 5.07 6.49
C ASP A 289 -1.71 5.98 7.29
N GLY A 290 -1.89 6.13 8.60
CA GLY A 290 -1.12 7.10 9.38
C GLY A 290 -1.83 8.45 9.53
N VAL A 291 -1.07 9.53 9.43
CA VAL A 291 -1.63 10.89 9.49
C VAL A 291 -1.98 11.38 8.07
N ARG A 292 -3.17 11.95 7.92
CA ARG A 292 -3.74 12.40 6.64
C ARG A 292 -4.46 13.74 6.80
N ALA A 293 -5.14 14.18 5.74
CA ALA A 293 -6.02 15.34 5.78
C ALA A 293 -7.07 15.15 6.90
N PRO A 294 -7.35 16.17 7.72
CA PRO A 294 -8.29 16.03 8.80
C PRO A 294 -9.71 15.69 8.31
N ILE A 295 -10.32 14.66 8.88
CA ILE A 295 -11.74 14.33 8.73
C ILE A 295 -12.41 14.71 10.04
N ALA A 296 -13.40 15.61 9.99
CA ALA A 296 -14.11 16.10 11.17
C ALA A 296 -13.19 16.64 12.30
N GLY A 297 -12.01 17.17 11.93
CA GLY A 297 -11.04 17.74 12.87
C GLY A 297 -9.96 16.76 13.36
N ASP A 298 -10.06 15.47 13.01
CA ASP A 298 -9.04 14.47 13.34
C ASP A 298 -8.22 14.08 12.11
N ALA A 299 -6.89 14.13 12.24
CA ALA A 299 -5.94 13.81 11.18
C ALA A 299 -5.37 12.39 11.31
N ILE A 300 -5.64 11.68 12.41
CA ILE A 300 -5.12 10.33 12.64
C ILE A 300 -6.08 9.33 12.01
N TYR A 301 -5.58 8.53 11.07
CA TYR A 301 -6.34 7.44 10.51
C TYR A 301 -5.98 6.19 11.30
N ASN A 302 -6.68 5.97 12.42
CA ASN A 302 -6.34 4.98 13.42
C ASN A 302 -6.37 3.52 12.94
N GLY A 303 -7.07 3.23 11.85
CA GLY A 303 -7.09 1.90 11.26
C GLY A 303 -7.69 0.84 12.19
N ALA A 304 -8.86 1.13 12.75
CA ALA A 304 -9.57 0.25 13.67
C ALA A 304 -10.17 -0.96 12.94
N ASP A 305 -10.92 -0.72 11.86
CA ASP A 305 -11.51 -1.77 11.01
C ASP A 305 -10.54 -2.24 9.93
N ASP A 306 -9.73 -1.33 9.40
CA ASP A 306 -8.64 -1.59 8.47
C ASP A 306 -7.32 -1.33 9.23
N ASN A 307 -6.73 -2.28 9.95
CA ASN A 307 -7.08 -3.69 10.05
C ASN A 307 -6.70 -4.21 11.45
N ALA A 308 -7.09 -3.45 12.50
CA ALA A 308 -6.79 -3.77 13.88
C ALA A 308 -7.79 -4.74 14.56
N THR A 309 -8.97 -4.92 13.96
CA THR A 309 -10.00 -5.87 14.41
C THR A 309 -9.72 -7.27 13.88
#